data_AF-A0A9E5Y3S0-F1
#
_entry.id   AF-A0A9E5Y3S0-F1
#
_cell.length_a   1.000
_cell.length_b   1.000
_cell.length_c   1.000
_cell.angle_alpha   90.00
_cell.angle_beta   90.00
_cell.angle_gamma   90.00
#
_symmetry.space_group_name_H-M   'P 1'
#
loop_
_entity.id
_entity.type
_entity.pdbx_description
1 polymer ?
#
loop_
_entity_poly.entity_id
_entity_poly.type
_entity_poly.pdbx_seq_one_letter_code
_entity_poly.pdbx_strand_id
1 'polypeptide(L)' 'PQLKREAQELFKSVKIFKPKSSRAESVEKFLFCQHKKK' A
#
# COMPACT_ATOMS: atom_id res chain seq x y z
N PRO A 1 -4.25 -8.40 -4.94
CA PRO A 1 -3.57 -9.30 -3.97
C PRO A 1 -2.07 -9.49 -4.26
N GLN A 2 -1.68 -9.59 -5.53
CA GLN A 2 -0.32 -9.86 -5.99
C GLN A 2 0.68 -8.75 -5.61
N LEU A 3 0.38 -7.49 -5.96
CA LEU A 3 1.21 -6.32 -5.63
C LEU A 3 1.49 -6.17 -4.12
N LYS A 4 0.53 -6.49 -3.26
CA LYS A 4 0.73 -6.44 -1.81
C LYS A 4 1.76 -7.48 -1.35
N ARG A 5 1.73 -8.68 -1.94
CA ARG A 5 2.68 -9.75 -1.62
C ARG A 5 4.09 -9.38 -2.05
N GLU A 6 4.24 -8.90 -3.29
CA GLU A 6 5.52 -8.40 -3.81
C GLU A 6 6.10 -7.28 -2.92
N ALA A 7 5.25 -6.35 -2.48
CA ALA A 7 5.67 -5.31 -1.54
C ALA A 7 6.05 -5.87 -0.16
N GLN A 8 5.38 -6.91 0.34
CA GLN A 8 5.71 -7.56 1.62
C GLN A 8 7.03 -8.34 1.57
N GLU A 9 7.43 -8.82 0.40
CA GLU A 9 8.76 -9.42 0.22
C GLU A 9 9.86 -8.36 0.39
N LEU A 10 9.64 -7.14 -0.12
CA LEU A 10 10.63 -6.07 -0.13
C LEU A 10 10.61 -5.17 1.14
N PHE A 11 9.49 -5.07 1.85
CA PHE A 11 9.30 -4.15 2.97
C PHE A 11 8.76 -4.87 4.20
N LYS A 12 9.20 -4.49 5.41
CA LYS A 12 8.73 -5.12 6.66
C LYS A 12 7.28 -4.75 7.01
N SER A 13 6.85 -3.54 6.64
CA SER A 13 5.51 -3.04 6.93
C SER A 13 4.87 -2.54 5.64
N VAL A 14 3.71 -3.09 5.30
CA VAL A 14 2.92 -2.71 4.12
C VAL A 14 1.46 -2.54 4.53
N LYS A 15 0.93 -1.34 4.33
CA LYS A 15 -0.49 -1.00 4.60
C LYS A 15 -1.15 -0.51 3.32
N ILE A 16 -2.42 -0.85 3.15
CA ILE A 16 -3.24 -0.33 2.05
C ILE A 16 -4.31 0.56 2.66
N PHE A 17 -4.48 1.76 2.14
CA PHE A 17 -5.46 2.71 2.65
C PHE A 17 -5.95 3.64 1.54
N LYS A 18 -7.09 4.29 1.78
CA LYS A 18 -7.61 5.38 0.95
C LYS A 18 -7.61 6.65 1.81
N PRO A 19 -6.84 7.69 1.46
CA PRO A 19 -6.85 8.95 2.20
C PRO A 19 -8.25 9.58 2.23
N LYS A 20 -8.57 10.31 3.30
CA LYS A 20 -9.84 11.04 3.41
C LYS A 20 -10.01 12.11 2.31
N SER A 21 -8.90 12.61 1.77
CA SER A 21 -8.88 13.58 0.66
C SER A 21 -9.12 12.96 -0.71
N SER A 22 -9.12 11.62 -0.82
CA SER A 22 -9.36 10.93 -2.08
C SER A 22 -10.86 10.94 -2.41
N ARG A 23 -11.18 11.12 -3.70
CA ARG A 23 -12.57 11.17 -4.19
C ARG A 23 -13.32 9.88 -3.87
N ALA A 24 -14.56 9.97 -3.42
CA ALA A 24 -15.34 8.82 -2.97
C ALA A 24 -15.64 7.84 -4.11
N GLU A 25 -15.94 8.36 -5.30
CA GLU A 25 -16.21 7.61 -6.52
C GLU A 25 -14.97 6.93 -7.12
N SER A 26 -13.77 7.39 -6.74
CA SER A 26 -12.53 6.77 -7.21
C SER A 26 -12.28 5.44 -6.50
N VAL A 27 -11.96 4.40 -7.26
CA VAL A 27 -11.56 3.09 -6.70
C VAL A 27 -10.10 3.06 -6.25
N GLU A 28 -9.39 4.19 -6.31
CA GLU A 28 -7.98 4.28 -5.96
C GLU A 28 -7.69 3.91 -4.49
N LYS A 29 -6.55 3.24 -4.29
CA LYS A 29 -6.00 2.88 -2.99
C LYS A 29 -4.48 3.07 -3.04
N PHE A 30 -3.93 3.50 -1.92
CA PHE A 30 -2.51 3.79 -1.79
C PHE A 30 -1.84 2.67 -0.99
N LEU A 31 -0.62 2.29 -1.41
CA LEU A 31 0.25 1.39 -0.68
C LEU A 31 1.24 2.22 0.14
N PHE A 32 1.27 2.00 1.44
CA PHE A 32 2.25 2.58 2.35
C PHE A 32 3.25 1.52 2.78
N CYS A 33 4.45 1.60 2.22
CA CYS A 33 5.55 0.67 2.48
C CYS A 33 6.59 1.31 3.38
N GLN A 34 6.96 0.64 4.47
CA GLN A 34 7.96 1.12 5.42
C GLN A 34 8.98 0.05 5.73
N HIS A 35 10.20 0.50 6.08
CA HIS A 35 11.34 -0.35 6.44
C HIS A 35 11.69 -1.36 5.33
N LYS A 36 12.31 -0.87 4.25
CA LYS A 36 12.83 -1.71 3.17
C LYS A 36 13.79 -2.75 3.77
N LYS A 37 13.60 -4.02 3.41
CA LYS A 37 14.52 -5.11 3.77
C LYS A 37 15.78 -4.92 2.92
N LYS A 38 16.94 -4.86 3.58
CA LYS A 38 18.26 -4.82 2.93
C LYS A 38 18.64 -6.22 2.48
#